data_AF-A0A542G709-F1
#
_entry.id   AF-A0A542G709-F1
#
_cell.length_a   1.000
_cell.length_b   1.000
_cell.length_c   1.000
_cell.angle_alpha   90.00
_cell.angle_beta   90.00
_cell.angle_gamma   90.00
#
_symmetry.space_group_name_H-M   'P 1'
#
loop_
_entity.id
_entity.type
_entity.pdbx_description
1 polymer ?
#
loop_
_entity_poly.entity_id
_entity_poly.type
_entity_poly.pdbx_seq_one_letter_code
_entity_poly.pdbx_strand_id
1 'polypeptide(L)'
;MADGYEVFGTGHNKLVFRHQRLNAKQVAQVMVGLRSLHLSGAEEARMVLLKACGRRVTLVTELYDVELHKVLAYIAKEKRRRRPSGA
;
A
#
# COMPACT_ATOMS: atom_id res chain seq x y z
N MET A 1 -42.85 8.96 -31.75
CA MET A 1 -42.57 8.00 -30.66
C MET A 1 -41.17 8.30 -30.15
N ALA A 2 -41.00 8.26 -28.83
CA ALA A 2 -40.14 9.15 -28.05
C ALA A 2 -38.62 9.11 -28.34
N ASP A 3 -38.06 10.32 -28.32
CA ASP A 3 -36.65 10.64 -28.04
C ASP A 3 -36.10 9.86 -26.85
N GLY A 4 -34.90 9.32 -27.01
CA GLY A 4 -34.20 8.54 -25.99
C GLY A 4 -32.69 8.75 -26.01
N TYR A 5 -32.21 9.93 -26.38
CA TYR A 5 -30.85 10.34 -26.02
C TYR A 5 -30.94 11.18 -24.76
N GLU A 6 -30.71 10.55 -23.60
CA GLU A 6 -30.39 11.28 -22.38
C GLU A 6 -28.98 11.87 -22.52
N VAL A 7 -28.93 13.13 -22.96
CA VAL A 7 -27.76 13.98 -22.81
C VAL A 7 -27.62 14.30 -21.32
N PHE A 8 -26.88 13.46 -20.58
CA PHE A 8 -26.41 13.83 -19.26
C PHE A 8 -25.30 14.87 -19.40
N GLY A 9 -25.69 16.12 -19.21
CA GLY A 9 -24.83 17.28 -19.16
C GLY A 9 -23.72 17.16 -18.11
N THR A 10 -22.57 17.67 -18.53
CA THR A 10 -21.55 18.36 -17.73
C THR A 10 -21.83 18.46 -16.22
N GLY A 11 -21.09 17.69 -15.44
CA GLY A 11 -21.02 17.89 -14.00
C GLY A 11 -19.81 17.16 -13.47
N HIS A 12 -18.71 17.90 -13.25
CA HIS A 12 -17.53 17.50 -12.50
C HIS A 12 -17.49 16.03 -12.11
N ASN A 13 -16.91 15.17 -12.95
CA ASN A 13 -16.39 13.90 -12.49
C ASN A 13 -15.26 14.26 -11.52
N LYS A 14 -15.62 14.59 -10.27
CA LYS A 14 -14.72 14.42 -9.14
C LYS A 14 -14.36 12.96 -9.24
N LEU A 15 -13.18 12.68 -9.80
CA LEU A 15 -12.49 11.42 -9.61
C LEU A 15 -12.41 11.29 -8.09
N VAL A 16 -13.43 10.67 -7.49
CA VAL A 16 -13.37 10.27 -6.11
C VAL A 16 -12.32 9.20 -6.17
N PHE A 17 -11.07 9.58 -5.86
CA PHE A 17 -9.98 8.66 -5.65
C PHE A 17 -10.38 7.78 -4.47
N ARG A 18 -11.25 6.80 -4.73
CA ARG A 18 -11.59 5.76 -3.79
C ARG A 18 -10.32 4.96 -3.65
N HIS A 19 -9.61 5.19 -2.56
CA HIS A 19 -8.49 4.37 -2.16
C HIS A 19 -8.92 2.91 -2.24
N GLN A 20 -8.29 2.17 -3.15
CA GLN A 20 -8.62 0.77 -3.36
C GLN A 20 -7.75 -0.07 -2.43
N ARG A 21 -8.30 -1.16 -1.92
CA ARG A 21 -7.48 -2.14 -1.21
C ARG A 21 -6.47 -2.75 -2.18
N LEU A 22 -5.32 -3.15 -1.64
CA LEU A 22 -4.32 -3.85 -2.43
C LEU A 22 -4.89 -5.12 -3.07
N ASN A 23 -4.56 -5.31 -4.35
CA ASN A 23 -4.82 -6.57 -5.03
C ASN A 23 -3.86 -7.68 -4.53
N ALA A 24 -4.16 -8.94 -4.84
CA ALA A 24 -3.37 -10.08 -4.36
C ALA A 24 -1.88 -10.00 -4.75
N LYS A 25 -1.57 -9.47 -5.94
CA LYS A 25 -0.18 -9.29 -6.40
C LYS A 25 0.57 -8.26 -5.56
N GLN A 26 -0.07 -7.13 -5.26
CA GLN A 26 0.49 -6.06 -4.43
C GLN A 26 0.67 -6.51 -2.97
N VAL A 27 -0.30 -7.24 -2.42
CA VAL A 27 -0.18 -7.86 -1.09
C VAL A 27 1.01 -8.81 -1.04
N ALA A 28 1.17 -9.67 -2.05
CA ALA A 28 2.30 -10.60 -2.15
C ALA A 28 3.63 -9.84 -2.20
N GLN A 29 3.70 -8.73 -2.95
CA GLN A 29 4.89 -7.89 -3.05
C GLN A 29 5.30 -7.30 -1.69
N VAL A 30 4.34 -6.76 -0.93
CA VAL A 30 4.59 -6.25 0.43
C VAL A 30 5.03 -7.38 1.36
N MET A 31 4.39 -8.54 1.31
CA MET A 31 4.75 -9.71 2.12
C MET A 31 6.16 -10.23 1.82
N VAL A 32 6.57 -10.26 0.55
CA VAL A 32 7.95 -10.59 0.14
C VAL A 32 8.94 -9.55 0.67
N GLY A 33 8.60 -8.26 0.56
CA GLY A 33 9.39 -7.17 1.09
C GLY A 33 9.63 -7.29 2.60
N LEU A 34 8.56 -7.50 3.38
CA LEU A 34 8.65 -7.68 4.83
C LEU A 34 9.48 -8.91 5.21
N ARG A 35 9.31 -10.04 4.49
CA ARG A 35 10.12 -11.25 4.72
C ARG A 35 11.61 -11.01 4.48
N SER A 36 11.97 -10.17 3.50
CA SER A 36 13.36 -9.83 3.21
C SER A 36 14.07 -9.02 4.31
N LEU A 37 13.32 -8.48 5.28
CA LEU A 37 13.88 -7.77 6.42
C LEU A 37 14.31 -8.69 7.57
N HIS A 38 14.08 -10.00 7.47
CA HIS A 38 14.37 -11.00 8.51
C HIS A 38 13.89 -10.52 9.90
N LEU A 39 12.62 -10.09 9.96
CA LEU A 39 12.01 -9.57 11.17
C LEU A 39 11.87 -10.66 12.24
N SER A 40 12.07 -10.31 13.50
CA SER A 40 12.05 -11.27 14.61
C SER A 40 10.64 -11.81 14.94
N GLY A 41 9.59 -11.20 14.39
CA GLY A 41 8.20 -11.62 14.60
C GLY A 41 7.16 -10.68 14.01
N ALA A 42 5.88 -11.00 14.23
CA ALA A 42 4.74 -10.25 13.69
C ALA A 42 4.66 -8.80 14.21
N GLU A 43 5.09 -8.54 15.46
CA GLU A 43 5.11 -7.19 16.02
C GLU A 43 6.10 -6.27 15.30
N GLU A 44 7.26 -6.77 14.90
CA GLU A 44 8.21 -5.99 14.11
C GLU A 44 7.61 -5.63 12.74
N ALA A 45 6.89 -6.56 12.11
CA ALA A 45 6.21 -6.29 10.84
C ALA A 45 5.14 -5.20 11.00
N ARG A 46 4.35 -5.26 12.08
CA ARG A 46 3.37 -4.22 12.43
C ARG A 46 4.03 -2.87 12.67
N MET A 47 5.16 -2.82 13.35
CA MET A 47 5.92 -1.58 13.56
C MET A 47 6.45 -0.99 12.25
N VAL A 48 6.94 -1.82 11.33
CA VAL A 48 7.40 -1.38 10.01
C VAL A 48 6.23 -0.78 9.21
N LEU A 49 5.07 -1.45 9.19
CA LEU A 49 3.87 -0.95 8.52
C LEU A 49 3.34 0.34 9.16
N LEU A 50 3.33 0.43 10.50
CA LEU A 50 2.96 1.64 11.23
C LEU A 50 3.84 2.82 10.86
N LYS A 51 5.17 2.63 10.82
CA LYS A 51 6.12 3.68 10.45
C LYS A 51 6.00 4.11 9.00
N ALA A 52 5.66 3.18 8.10
CA ALA A 52 5.50 3.47 6.69
C ALA A 52 4.18 4.20 6.36
N CYS A 53 3.07 3.78 6.97
CA CYS A 53 1.73 4.29 6.69
C CYS A 53 1.32 5.46 7.60
N GLY A 54 1.96 5.63 8.77
CA GLY A 54 1.58 6.61 9.78
C GLY A 54 0.29 6.27 10.53
N ARG A 55 -0.25 5.06 10.32
CA ARG A 55 -1.45 4.55 10.99
C ARG A 55 -1.25 3.10 11.39
N ARG A 56 -2.04 2.63 12.37
CA ARG A 56 -2.04 1.21 12.76
C ARG A 56 -2.60 0.37 11.62
N VAL A 57 -1.84 -0.64 11.22
CA VAL A 57 -2.20 -1.63 10.20
C VAL A 57 -1.98 -3.00 10.83
N THR A 58 -3.04 -3.79 10.95
CA THR A 58 -2.97 -5.12 11.58
C THR A 58 -2.68 -6.18 10.52
N LEU A 59 -3.27 -6.02 9.34
CA LEU A 59 -3.15 -6.93 8.21
C LEU A 59 -2.70 -6.18 6.96
N VAL A 60 -1.83 -6.81 6.16
CA VAL A 60 -1.35 -6.23 4.89
C VAL A 60 -2.49 -5.95 3.90
N THR A 61 -3.59 -6.69 3.99
CA THR A 61 -4.80 -6.49 3.19
C THR A 61 -5.58 -5.21 3.53
N GLU A 62 -5.29 -4.57 4.67
CA GLU A 62 -5.87 -3.29 5.06
C GLU A 62 -5.16 -2.11 4.38
N LEU A 63 -4.06 -2.35 3.68
CA LEU A 63 -3.35 -1.31 2.96
C LEU A 63 -4.13 -0.85 1.74
N TYR A 64 -4.03 0.44 1.47
CA TYR A 64 -4.51 1.05 0.25
C TYR A 64 -3.41 1.09 -0.82
N ASP A 65 -3.83 1.10 -2.08
CA ASP A 65 -2.97 1.29 -3.26
C ASP A 65 -2.04 2.52 -3.14
N VAL A 66 -2.56 3.63 -2.61
CA VAL A 66 -1.79 4.85 -2.37
C VAL A 66 -0.69 4.70 -1.31
N GLU A 67 -0.81 3.71 -0.42
CA GLU A 67 0.18 3.42 0.63
C GLU A 67 1.27 2.46 0.14
N LEU A 68 1.03 1.71 -0.93
CA LEU A 68 1.93 0.68 -1.45
C LEU A 68 3.35 1.22 -1.67
N HIS A 69 3.48 2.32 -2.40
CA HIS A 69 4.78 2.92 -2.70
C HIS A 69 5.52 3.36 -1.44
N LYS A 70 4.79 3.90 -0.45
CA LYS A 70 5.38 4.33 0.84
C LYS A 70 5.90 3.12 1.61
N VAL A 71 5.11 2.05 1.67
CA VAL A 71 5.49 0.79 2.33
C VAL A 71 6.71 0.17 1.67
N LEU A 72 6.72 0.02 0.35
CA LEU A 72 7.85 -0.56 -0.38
C LEU A 72 9.12 0.27 -0.26
N ALA A 73 9.01 1.60 -0.35
CA ALA A 73 10.15 2.50 -0.16
C ALA A 73 10.72 2.41 1.27
N TYR A 74 9.85 2.34 2.28
CA TYR A 74 10.25 2.18 3.66
C TYR A 74 10.94 0.83 3.92
N ILE A 75 10.39 -0.26 3.37
CA ILE A 75 11.01 -1.59 3.43
C ILE A 75 12.40 -1.56 2.78
N ALA A 76 12.54 -0.96 1.60
CA ALA A 76 13.84 -0.83 0.94
C ALA A 76 14.84 -0.02 1.79
N LYS A 77 14.38 1.06 2.44
CA LYS A 77 15.18 1.87 3.36
C LYS A 77 15.63 1.05 4.57
N GLU A 78 14.74 0.29 5.21
CA GLU A 78 15.14 -0.53 6.36
C GLU A 78 16.03 -1.70 5.97
N LYS A 79 15.85 -2.27 4.78
CA LYS A 79 16.78 -3.28 4.26
C LYS A 79 18.20 -2.72 4.15
N ARG A 80 18.35 -1.46 3.71
CA ARG A 80 19.67 -0.79 3.63
C ARG A 80 20.24 -0.50 5.02
N ARG A 81 19.42 -0.08 5.99
CA ARG A 81 19.85 0.18 7.37
C ARG A 81 20.28 -1.09 8.11
N ARG A 82 19.61 -2.21 7.83
CA ARG A 82 19.91 -3.52 8.42
C ARG A 82 21.08 -4.22 7.74
N ARG A 83 21.48 -3.83 6.53
CA ARG A 83 22.74 -4.28 5.95
C ARG A 83 23.87 -3.57 6.69
N PRO A 84 24.76 -4.29 7.39
CA PRO A 84 25.97 -3.68 7.89
C PRO A 84 26.75 -3.13 6.70
N SER A 85 27.17 -1.88 6.80
CA SER A 85 28.21 -1.31 5.95
C SER A 85 29.47 -2.14 6.16
N GLY A 86 29.69 -3.17 5.34
CA GLY A 86 30.85 -4.04 5.51
C GLY A 86 30.69 -5.40 4.85
N ALA A 87 30.91 -5.44 3.55
CA ALA A 87 31.50 -6.57 2.84
C ALA A 87 32.36 -5.99 1.73
#